data_AF-A0A2W5VP52-F1
#
_entry.id   AF-A0A2W5VP52-F1
#
_cell.length_a   1.000
_cell.length_b   1.000
_cell.length_c   1.000
_cell.angle_alpha   90.00
_cell.angle_beta   90.00
_cell.angle_gamma   90.00
#
_symmetry.space_group_name_H-M   'P 1'
#
loop_
_entity.id
_entity.type
_entity.pdbx_description
1 polymer ?
#
loop_
_entity_poly.entity_id
_entity_poly.type
_entity_poly.pdbx_seq_one_letter_code
_entity_poly.pdbx_strand_id
1 'polypeptide(L)' 'MDKHTVAAELLVAELELQRAQAQHDGSHAATVRYQAARDRLVQLERLVMVLLVELPDVTS' A
#
# COMPACT_ATOMS: atom_id res chain seq x y z
N MET A 1 -1.74 6.91 14.12
CA MET A 1 -2.70 6.43 13.10
C MET A 1 -3.36 5.19 13.68
N ASP A 2 -4.68 5.03 13.56
CA ASP A 2 -5.34 3.82 14.06
C ASP A 2 -5.08 2.64 13.13
N LYS A 3 -5.01 1.42 13.66
CA LYS A 3 -4.74 0.19 12.89
C LYS A 3 -5.77 -0.03 11.77
N HIS A 4 -7.02 0.38 11.97
CA HIS A 4 -8.05 0.30 10.92
C HIS A 4 -7.83 1.36 9.84
N THR A 5 -7.32 2.55 10.19
CA THR A 5 -6.93 3.57 9.22
C THR A 5 -5.82 3.07 8.30
N VAL A 6 -4.79 2.45 8.87
CA VAL A 6 -3.67 1.90 8.09
C VAL A 6 -4.12 0.75 7.18
N ALA A 7 -4.98 -0.13 7.67
CA ALA A 7 -5.56 -1.20 6.85
C ALA A 7 -6.40 -0.66 5.68
N ALA A 8 -7.18 0.39 5.90
CA ALA A 8 -7.94 1.05 4.84
C ALA A 8 -7.02 1.70 3.79
N GLU A 9 -5.94 2.35 4.22
CA GLU A 9 -4.95 2.94 3.31
C GLU A 9 -4.23 1.88 2.47
N LEU A 10 -3.92 0.72 3.05
CA LEU A 10 -3.33 -0.40 2.33
C LEU A 10 -4.27 -0.93 1.24
N LEU A 11 -5.55 -1.17 1.58
CA LEU A 11 -6.58 -1.58 0.62
C LEU A 11 -6.75 -0.58 -0.53
N VAL A 12 -6.73 0.72 -0.23
CA VAL A 12 -6.80 1.76 -1.26
C VAL A 12 -5.57 1.73 -2.17
N ALA A 13 -4.36 1.59 -1.61
CA ALA A 13 -3.13 1.51 -2.40
C ALA A 13 -3.08 0.26 -3.31
N GLU A 14 -3.57 -0.89 -2.83
CA GLU A 14 -3.70 -2.09 -3.65
C GLU A 14 -4.65 -1.88 -4.83
N LEU A 15 -5.81 -1.25 -4.60
CA LEU A 15 -6.76 -0.93 -5.66
C LEU A 15 -6.19 0.08 -6.68
N GLU A 16 -5.42 1.07 -6.21
CA GLU A 16 -4.72 2.02 -7.07
C GLU A 16 -3.69 1.31 -7.96
N LEU A 17 -2.93 0.36 -7.41
CA LEU A 17 -1.96 -0.45 -8.16
C LEU A 17 -2.64 -1.34 -9.21
N GLN A 18 -3.72 -2.04 -8.83
CA GLN A 18 -4.50 -2.86 -9.76
C GLN A 18 -5.08 -2.02 -10.91
N ARG A 19 -5.58 -0.82 -10.61
CA ARG A 19 -6.07 0.12 -11.63
C ARG A 19 -4.95 0.60 -12.55
N ALA A 20 -3.81 0.99 -11.99
CA ALA A 20 -2.65 1.42 -12.78
C ALA A 20 -2.16 0.30 -13.70
N GLN A 21 -2.18 -0.95 -13.23
CA GLN A 21 -1.85 -2.13 -14.02
C GLN A 21 -2.87 -2.39 -15.15
N ALA A 22 -4.17 -2.32 -14.86
CA ALA A 22 -5.22 -2.51 -15.86
C ALA A 22 -5.21 -1.42 -16.95
N GLN A 23 -4.76 -0.22 -16.60
CA GLN A 23 -4.58 0.92 -17.52
C GLN A 23 -3.19 0.96 -18.15
N HIS A 24 -2.34 -0.04 -17.91
CA HIS A 24 -0.97 -0.06 -18.40
C HIS A 24 -0.93 -0.36 -19.91
N ASP A 25 -0.94 0.70 -20.71
CA ASP A 25 -0.89 0.67 -22.17
C ASP A 25 0.54 0.57 -22.75
N GLY A 26 1.56 0.45 -21.90
CA GLY A 26 2.97 0.43 -22.30
C GLY A 26 3.58 1.81 -22.51
N SER A 27 2.79 2.89 -22.36
CA SER A 27 3.31 4.25 -22.40
C SER A 27 4.20 4.55 -21.20
N HIS A 28 5.18 5.43 -21.37
CA HIS A 28 6.02 5.90 -20.27
C HIS A 28 5.17 6.49 -19.12
N ALA A 29 4.11 7.23 -19.43
CA ALA A 29 3.19 7.78 -18.45
C ALA A 29 2.45 6.69 -17.65
N ALA A 30 2.00 5.62 -18.30
CA ALA A 30 1.40 4.49 -17.60
C ALA A 30 2.42 3.74 -16.73
N THR A 31 3.64 3.54 -17.22
CA THR A 31 4.75 2.94 -16.46
C THR A 31 5.07 3.74 -15.20
N VAL A 32 5.18 5.07 -15.30
CA VAL A 32 5.46 5.94 -14.14
C VAL A 32 4.33 5.87 -13.11
N ARG A 33 3.07 5.89 -13.54
CA ARG A 33 1.91 5.75 -12.63
C ARG A 33 1.90 4.40 -11.92
N TYR A 34 2.18 3.32 -12.64
CA TYR A 34 2.29 1.99 -12.06
C TYR A 34 3.44 1.89 -11.04
N GLN A 35 4.61 2.45 -11.37
CA GLN A 35 5.75 2.49 -10.45
C GLN A 35 5.43 3.30 -9.19
N ALA A 36 4.83 4.48 -9.33
CA ALA A 36 4.43 5.29 -8.18
C ALA A 36 3.42 4.58 -7.27
N ALA A 37 2.41 3.91 -7.84
CA ALA A 37 1.44 3.14 -7.08
C ALA A 37 2.09 1.96 -6.35
N ARG A 38 3.05 1.27 -7.00
CA ARG A 38 3.81 0.17 -6.41
C ARG A 38 4.69 0.64 -5.26
N ASP A 39 5.41 1.75 -5.43
CA ASP A 39 6.30 2.29 -4.40
C ASP A 39 5.51 2.74 -3.17
N ARG A 40 4.33 3.35 -3.38
CA ARG A 40 3.41 3.69 -2.29
C ARG A 40 2.94 2.46 -1.53
N LEU A 41 2.52 1.40 -2.22
CA LEU A 41 2.08 0.16 -1.58
C LEU A 41 3.18 -0.43 -0.70
N VAL A 42 4.41 -0.53 -1.22
CA VAL A 42 5.57 -1.04 -0.47
C VAL A 42 5.86 -0.21 0.77
N GLN A 43 5.70 1.11 0.71
CA GLN A 43 5.88 1.98 1.88
C GLN A 43 4.82 1.69 2.95
N LEU A 44 3.56 1.52 2.56
CA LEU A 44 2.47 1.19 3.48
C LEU A 44 2.62 -0.21 4.08
N GLU A 45 3.01 -1.21 3.29
CA GLU A 45 3.33 -2.56 3.80
C GLU A 45 4.45 -2.53 4.84
N ARG A 46 5.51 -1.73 4.61
CA ARG A 46 6.58 -1.54 5.59
C ARG A 46 6.07 -0.88 6.87
N LEU A 47 5.22 0.14 6.76
CA LEU A 47 4.61 0.79 7.92
C LEU A 47 3.71 -0.17 8.71
N VAL A 48 2.90 -0.98 8.02
CA VAL A 48 2.09 -2.04 8.65
C VAL A 48 2.98 -3.04 9.38
N MET A 49 4.07 -3.50 8.75
CA MET A 49 4.99 -4.44 9.38
C MET A 49 5.61 -3.86 10.67
N VAL A 50 6.01 -2.59 10.66
CA VAL A 50 6.47 -1.89 11.87
C VAL A 50 5.38 -1.85 12.94
N LEU A 51 4.16 -1.46 12.58
CA LEU A 51 3.04 -1.34 13.51
C LEU A 51 2.56 -2.68 14.08
N LEU A 52 2.68 -3.77 13.32
CA LEU A 52 2.31 -5.13 13.77
C LEU A 52 3.40 -5.76 14.66
N VAL A 53 4.67 -5.40 14.47
CA VAL A 53 5.79 -5.88 15.30
C VAL A 53 5.88 -5.10 16.63
N GLU A 54 5.38 -3.86 16.68
CA GLU A 54 5.35 -3.03 17.89
C GLU A 54 4.11 -3.23 18.80
N LEU A 55 3.33 -4.30 18.63
CA LEU A 55 2.28 -4.64 19.61
C LEU A 55 2.92 -5.37 20.80
N PRO A 56 3.12 -4.75 21.99
CA PRO A 56 3.29 -5.53 23.21
C PRO A 56 2.01 -6.34 23.40
N ASP A 57 2.19 -7.61 23.71
CA ASP A 57 1.12 -8.58 23.99
C ASP A 57 0.12 -7.97 24.98
N VAL A 58 -1.06 -7.56 24.49
CA VAL A 58 -2.19 -7.13 25.35
C VAL A 58 -3.23 -8.25 25.41
N THR A 59 -2.77 -9.47 25.62
CA THR A 59 -3.57 -10.51 26.25
C THR A 59 -3.29 -10.48 27.74
N SER A 60 -4.03 -9.62 28.43
CA SER A 60 -4.35 -9.78 29.85
C SER A 60 -5.53 -10.74 29.99
#